data_AF-A0A383BVA4-F1
#
_entry.id   AF-A0A383BVA4-F1
#
_cell.length_a   1.000
_cell.length_b   1.000
_cell.length_c   1.000
_cell.angle_alpha   90.00
_cell.angle_beta   90.00
_cell.angle_gamma   90.00
#
_symmetry.space_group_name_H-M   'P 1'
#
loop_
_entity.id
_entity.type
_entity.pdbx_description
1 polymer ?
#
loop_
_entity_poly.entity_id
_entity_poly.type
_entity_poly.pdbx_seq_one_letter_code
_entity_poly.pdbx_strand_id
1 'polypeptide(L)'
;EAKRTAKGLGLPIIKGSEGAINSLEEAKKISSNIGYPIIIKASAGGGGKGMKLVKNEKELDSALSLAKQEAKKYFSNEEVYIEKYFEKPRHIEVQILSDGKTTIHMGERDCSVQRKHQKLIEESPSPVLSEKTRQDLLDKTVKMVSKIGYEGAGTVEFMYDNGKFFFLEMNTRIQVEHPVSEIRGGIDIVKEQIKIASKGKTSLKQSDITFRGHVIECRINAEDPSNNFQPSPGTISVCHQPSG
;
A
#
# COMPACT_ATOMS: atom_id res chain seq x y z
N GLU A 1 4.92 -14.25 -1.95
CA GLU A 1 5.66 -14.28 -3.24
C GLU A 1 6.06 -12.89 -3.70
N ALA A 2 5.10 -11.95 -3.83
CA ALA A 2 5.35 -10.55 -4.19
C ALA A 2 6.52 -9.87 -3.45
N LYS A 3 6.61 -9.97 -2.12
CA LYS A 3 7.75 -9.42 -1.34
C LYS A 3 9.11 -10.04 -1.72
N ARG A 4 9.16 -11.35 -2.02
CA ARG A 4 10.40 -12.03 -2.47
C ARG A 4 10.80 -11.52 -3.85
N THR A 5 9.84 -11.41 -4.77
CA THR A 5 10.06 -10.84 -6.11
C THR A 5 10.53 -9.39 -6.03
N ALA A 6 9.85 -8.54 -5.25
CA ALA A 6 10.22 -7.14 -5.04
C ALA A 6 11.65 -7.01 -4.48
N LYS A 7 12.02 -7.82 -3.47
CA LYS A 7 13.38 -7.89 -2.93
C LYS A 7 14.41 -8.28 -4.01
N GLY A 8 14.12 -9.32 -4.80
CA GLY A 8 14.99 -9.77 -5.90
C GLY A 8 15.14 -8.74 -7.02
N LEU A 9 14.16 -7.86 -7.20
CA LEU A 9 14.19 -6.78 -8.19
C LEU A 9 14.80 -5.48 -7.67
N GLY A 10 15.20 -5.45 -6.39
CA GLY A 10 15.90 -4.33 -5.76
C GLY A 10 15.00 -3.29 -5.09
N LEU A 11 13.71 -3.58 -4.89
CA LEU A 11 12.87 -2.71 -4.07
C LEU A 11 13.17 -2.95 -2.58
N PRO A 12 13.32 -1.88 -1.78
CA PRO A 12 13.41 -2.05 -0.34
C PRO A 12 12.09 -2.65 0.17
N ILE A 13 12.18 -3.73 0.93
CA ILE A 13 11.03 -4.34 1.60
C ILE A 13 11.08 -4.03 3.09
N ILE A 14 9.93 -4.10 3.76
CA ILE A 14 9.90 -4.02 5.22
C ILE A 14 10.82 -5.09 5.80
N LYS A 15 11.77 -4.68 6.64
CA LYS A 15 12.64 -5.63 7.33
C LYS A 15 11.80 -6.47 8.28
N GLY A 16 12.01 -7.77 8.26
CA GLY A 16 11.21 -8.72 9.01
C GLY A 16 11.85 -10.10 9.04
N SER A 17 11.17 -11.05 9.68
CA SER A 17 11.51 -12.46 9.55
C SER A 17 11.21 -12.96 8.12
N GLU A 18 12.01 -13.91 7.63
CA GLU A 18 11.79 -14.49 6.29
C GLU A 18 10.61 -15.49 6.26
N GLY A 19 10.12 -15.87 7.44
CA GLY A 19 8.97 -16.75 7.64
C GLY A 19 8.49 -16.72 9.08
N ALA A 20 7.81 -17.80 9.49
CA ALA A 20 7.33 -17.99 10.85
C ALA A 20 8.48 -18.12 11.85
N ILE A 21 8.28 -17.59 13.06
CA ILE A 21 9.26 -17.60 14.14
C ILE A 21 9.07 -18.84 15.01
N ASN A 22 10.14 -19.62 15.13
CA ASN A 22 10.12 -20.93 15.79
C ASN A 22 10.55 -20.85 17.26
N SER A 23 11.30 -19.82 17.65
CA SER A 23 11.80 -19.67 19.03
C SER A 23 11.93 -18.22 19.48
N LEU A 24 11.99 -18.01 20.79
CA LEU A 24 12.27 -16.70 21.39
C LEU A 24 13.66 -16.18 21.00
N GLU A 25 14.66 -17.05 20.93
CA GLU A 25 16.03 -16.67 20.55
C GLU A 25 16.12 -16.18 19.09
N GLU A 26 15.39 -16.84 18.19
CA GLU A 26 15.21 -16.36 16.82
C GLU A 26 14.53 -14.98 16.80
N ALA A 27 13.45 -14.81 17.58
CA ALA A 27 12.75 -13.53 17.70
C ALA A 27 13.66 -12.40 18.19
N LYS A 28 14.51 -12.65 19.21
CA LYS A 28 15.47 -11.68 19.74
C LYS A 28 16.49 -11.27 18.69
N LYS A 29 17.09 -12.24 17.99
CA LYS A 29 18.08 -11.99 16.93
C LYS A 29 17.49 -11.13 15.81
N ILE A 30 16.29 -11.48 15.35
CA ILE A 30 15.58 -10.74 14.30
C ILE A 30 15.25 -9.32 14.78
N SER A 31 14.68 -9.18 15.97
CA SER A 31 14.30 -7.88 16.53
C SER A 31 15.50 -6.96 16.75
N SER A 32 16.64 -7.49 17.20
CA SER A 32 17.89 -6.73 17.35
C SER A 32 18.42 -6.24 16.00
N ASN A 33 18.41 -7.10 14.97
CA ASN A 33 18.83 -6.72 13.61
C ASN A 33 17.92 -5.68 12.94
N ILE A 34 16.61 -5.73 13.23
CA ILE A 34 15.61 -4.80 12.69
C ILE A 34 15.62 -3.47 13.47
N GLY A 35 15.83 -3.54 14.78
CA GLY A 35 15.69 -2.45 15.73
C GLY A 35 14.23 -2.22 16.14
N TYR A 36 14.01 -1.95 17.44
CA TYR A 36 12.69 -1.61 17.98
C TYR A 36 12.21 -0.20 17.57
N PRO A 37 10.88 0.09 17.60
CA PRO A 37 9.80 -0.86 17.83
C PRO A 37 9.63 -1.85 16.65
N ILE A 38 9.10 -3.04 16.95
CA ILE A 38 8.74 -4.09 15.99
C ILE A 38 7.29 -4.52 16.21
N ILE A 39 6.70 -5.15 15.20
CA ILE A 39 5.34 -5.70 15.29
C ILE A 39 5.38 -7.20 14.99
N ILE A 40 4.76 -7.98 15.87
CA ILE A 40 4.52 -9.41 15.67
C ILE A 40 3.15 -9.54 15.01
N LYS A 41 3.06 -10.29 13.91
CA LYS A 41 1.83 -10.50 13.13
C LYS A 41 1.56 -11.99 12.96
N ALA A 42 0.29 -12.40 13.06
CA ALA A 42 -0.14 -13.76 12.71
C ALA A 42 -0.02 -14.00 11.19
N SER A 43 0.52 -15.16 10.79
CA SER A 43 0.69 -15.54 9.38
C SER A 43 -0.64 -15.65 8.63
N ALA A 44 -1.70 -16.10 9.32
CA ALA A 44 -3.05 -16.25 8.78
C ALA A 44 -3.99 -15.07 9.11
N GLY A 45 -3.46 -13.99 9.69
CA GLY A 45 -4.26 -12.87 10.21
C GLY A 45 -4.54 -11.75 9.19
N GLY A 46 -5.66 -11.05 9.39
CA GLY A 46 -6.06 -9.86 8.64
C GLY A 46 -6.96 -8.93 9.47
N GLY A 47 -7.03 -7.64 9.11
CA GLY A 47 -7.99 -6.69 9.69
C GLY A 47 -7.75 -6.26 11.14
N GLY A 48 -6.49 -6.13 11.58
CA GLY A 48 -6.18 -5.59 12.92
C GLY A 48 -5.99 -6.65 14.03
N LYS A 49 -6.45 -7.89 13.82
CA LYS A 49 -6.42 -8.97 14.83
C LYS A 49 -5.15 -9.82 14.72
N GLY A 50 -4.58 -10.22 15.85
CA GLY A 50 -3.34 -11.02 15.91
C GLY A 50 -2.07 -10.22 15.63
N MET A 51 -2.04 -8.95 16.06
CA MET A 51 -0.87 -8.07 15.96
C MET A 51 -0.45 -7.55 17.33
N LYS A 52 0.85 -7.64 17.65
CA LYS A 52 1.42 -7.13 18.92
C LYS A 52 2.58 -6.18 18.63
N LEU A 53 2.43 -4.93 19.07
CA LEU A 53 3.51 -3.96 19.10
C LEU A 53 4.47 -4.29 20.25
N VAL A 54 5.76 -4.33 19.96
CA VAL A 54 6.82 -4.55 20.93
C VAL A 54 7.77 -3.36 20.86
N LYS A 55 7.86 -2.59 21.95
CA LYS A 55 8.63 -1.34 21.98
C LYS A 55 10.08 -1.55 22.40
N ASN A 56 10.38 -2.65 23.08
CA ASN A 56 11.72 -2.99 23.56
C ASN A 56 11.83 -4.50 23.82
N GLU A 57 13.05 -4.98 24.03
CA GLU A 57 13.34 -6.41 24.19
C GLU A 57 12.64 -7.07 25.38
N LYS A 58 12.40 -6.32 26.48
CA LYS A 58 11.75 -6.88 27.67
C LYS A 58 10.30 -7.28 27.43
N GLU A 59 9.65 -6.66 26.45
CA GLU A 59 8.27 -6.95 26.05
C GLU A 59 8.16 -8.13 25.07
N LEU A 60 9.27 -8.57 24.48
CA LEU A 60 9.24 -9.49 23.33
C LEU A 60 8.66 -10.86 23.67
N ASP A 61 9.06 -11.46 24.79
CA ASP A 61 8.64 -12.81 25.17
C ASP A 61 7.14 -12.90 25.45
N SER A 62 6.64 -11.97 26.26
CA SER A 62 5.22 -11.89 26.59
C SER A 62 4.38 -11.57 25.35
N ALA A 63 4.83 -10.63 24.50
CA ALA A 63 4.14 -10.29 23.27
C ALA A 63 4.11 -11.46 22.26
N LEU A 64 5.21 -12.20 22.13
CA LEU A 64 5.29 -13.37 21.25
C LEU A 64 4.32 -14.46 21.69
N SER A 65 4.30 -14.77 22.98
CA SER A 65 3.39 -15.76 23.57
C SER A 65 1.93 -15.37 23.37
N LEU A 66 1.58 -14.12 23.62
CA LEU A 66 0.23 -13.58 23.40
C LEU A 66 -0.17 -13.61 21.92
N ALA A 67 0.74 -13.22 21.01
CA ALA A 67 0.47 -13.23 19.58
C ALA A 67 0.18 -14.65 19.07
N LYS A 68 0.95 -15.66 19.50
CA LYS A 68 0.73 -17.07 19.14
C LYS A 68 -0.62 -17.59 19.66
N GLN A 69 -0.99 -17.25 20.90
CA GLN A 69 -2.28 -17.64 21.48
C GLN A 69 -3.46 -17.01 20.73
N GLU A 70 -3.39 -15.72 20.40
CA GLU A 70 -4.42 -15.07 19.58
C GLU A 70 -4.49 -15.66 18.19
N ALA A 71 -3.34 -15.91 17.56
CA ALA A 71 -3.28 -16.49 16.22
C ALA A 71 -3.98 -17.87 16.21
N LYS A 72 -3.66 -18.73 17.18
CA LYS A 72 -4.32 -20.03 17.35
C LYS A 72 -5.82 -19.90 17.61
N LYS A 73 -6.24 -18.96 18.46
CA LYS A 73 -7.65 -18.76 18.83
C LYS A 73 -8.50 -18.27 17.66
N TYR A 74 -7.98 -17.33 16.86
CA TYR A 74 -8.76 -16.65 15.82
C TYR A 74 -8.59 -17.26 14.43
N PHE A 75 -7.46 -17.91 14.16
CA PHE A 75 -7.11 -18.39 12.82
C PHE A 75 -6.75 -19.88 12.79
N SER A 76 -6.83 -20.60 13.92
CA SER A 76 -6.41 -22.00 14.04
C SER A 76 -4.98 -22.25 13.55
N ASN A 77 -4.13 -21.22 13.58
CA ASN A 77 -2.74 -21.25 13.16
C ASN A 77 -1.91 -20.40 14.15
N GLU A 78 -0.90 -20.99 14.78
CA GLU A 78 -0.03 -20.30 15.76
C GLU A 78 1.20 -19.63 15.14
N GLU A 79 1.38 -19.73 13.84
CA GLU A 79 2.49 -19.11 13.14
C GLU A 79 2.40 -17.59 13.20
N VAL A 80 3.52 -16.98 13.62
CA VAL A 80 3.69 -15.54 13.71
C VAL A 80 5.03 -15.15 13.10
N TYR A 81 5.09 -13.94 12.55
CA TYR A 81 6.29 -13.34 11.96
C TYR A 81 6.52 -11.94 12.53
N ILE A 82 7.75 -11.43 12.43
CA ILE A 82 8.12 -10.09 12.90
C ILE A 82 8.35 -9.17 11.70
N GLU A 83 7.87 -7.93 11.81
CA GLU A 83 8.22 -6.85 10.90
C GLU A 83 8.65 -5.60 11.67
N LYS A 84 9.40 -4.72 11.02
CA LYS A 84 9.65 -3.38 11.52
C LYS A 84 8.32 -2.66 11.73
N TYR A 85 8.13 -2.08 12.90
CA TYR A 85 7.00 -1.18 13.15
C TYR A 85 7.38 0.26 12.79
N PHE A 86 6.46 0.93 12.13
CA PHE A 86 6.55 2.35 11.80
C PHE A 86 5.45 3.07 12.57
N GLU A 87 5.78 4.12 13.32
CA GLU A 87 4.82 4.79 14.20
C GLU A 87 3.83 5.67 13.43
N LYS A 88 4.31 6.43 12.45
CA LYS A 88 3.50 7.35 11.65
C LYS A 88 3.86 7.26 10.17
N PRO A 89 3.82 6.05 9.58
CA PRO A 89 4.20 5.93 8.20
C PRO A 89 3.15 6.58 7.31
N ARG A 90 3.60 7.03 6.15
CA ARG A 90 2.72 7.44 5.05
C ARG A 90 2.48 6.25 4.14
N HIS A 91 1.25 6.08 3.68
CA HIS A 91 0.91 5.11 2.64
C HIS A 91 1.02 5.83 1.30
N ILE A 92 2.09 5.53 0.55
CA ILE A 92 2.36 6.12 -0.76
C ILE A 92 2.25 5.02 -1.80
N GLU A 93 1.60 5.31 -2.91
CA GLU A 93 1.43 4.33 -3.97
C GLU A 93 1.63 4.93 -5.35
N VAL A 94 2.07 4.12 -6.30
CA VAL A 94 2.41 4.55 -7.66
C VAL A 94 1.52 3.84 -8.65
N GLN A 95 0.78 4.62 -9.44
CA GLN A 95 -0.05 4.11 -10.53
C GLN A 95 0.81 3.78 -11.74
N ILE A 96 0.63 2.59 -12.29
CA ILE A 96 1.32 2.10 -13.48
C ILE A 96 0.31 1.76 -14.57
N LEU A 97 0.71 2.01 -15.82
CA LEU A 97 0.12 1.46 -17.03
C LEU A 97 1.22 0.73 -17.80
N SER A 98 0.96 -0.49 -18.24
CA SER A 98 1.97 -1.30 -18.92
C SER A 98 1.35 -2.23 -19.96
N ASP A 99 2.06 -2.48 -21.06
CA ASP A 99 1.69 -3.47 -22.08
C ASP A 99 2.65 -4.67 -22.12
N GLY A 100 3.41 -4.86 -21.05
CA GLY A 100 4.47 -5.87 -20.94
C GLY A 100 5.81 -5.46 -21.59
N LYS A 101 5.83 -4.44 -22.45
CA LYS A 101 7.06 -3.92 -23.10
C LYS A 101 7.36 -2.48 -22.70
N THR A 102 6.33 -1.65 -22.73
CA THR A 102 6.32 -0.25 -22.32
C THR A 102 5.61 -0.17 -20.98
N THR A 103 6.25 0.48 -20.02
CA THR A 103 5.69 0.73 -18.69
C THR A 103 5.84 2.22 -18.39
N ILE A 104 4.75 2.86 -17.98
CA ILE A 104 4.71 4.28 -17.60
C ILE A 104 4.04 4.43 -16.25
N HIS A 105 4.36 5.51 -15.53
CA HIS A 105 3.67 5.88 -14.29
C HIS A 105 2.68 7.01 -14.53
N MET A 106 1.54 6.97 -13.83
CA MET A 106 0.58 8.07 -13.72
C MET A 106 0.79 8.89 -12.43
N GLY A 107 2.03 8.86 -11.91
CA GLY A 107 2.42 9.57 -10.70
C GLY A 107 2.10 8.77 -9.44
N GLU A 108 2.31 9.41 -8.30
CA GLU A 108 2.03 8.84 -6.99
C GLU A 108 0.77 9.40 -6.34
N ARG A 109 0.21 8.64 -5.40
CA ARG A 109 -0.87 9.05 -4.51
C ARG A 109 -0.44 8.89 -3.05
N ASP A 110 -0.88 9.82 -2.21
CA ASP A 110 -0.84 9.68 -0.76
C ASP A 110 -2.22 9.20 -0.28
N CYS A 111 -2.25 8.02 0.31
CA CYS A 111 -3.45 7.37 0.83
C CYS A 111 -3.35 7.16 2.35
N SER A 112 -2.59 8.01 3.04
CA SER A 112 -2.30 7.85 4.47
C SER A 112 -3.51 8.09 5.37
N VAL A 113 -4.52 8.82 4.88
CA VAL A 113 -5.75 9.08 5.64
C VAL A 113 -6.64 7.85 5.59
N GLN A 114 -6.56 7.05 6.65
CA GLN A 114 -7.26 5.77 6.75
C GLN A 114 -7.99 5.63 8.07
N ARG A 115 -9.10 4.89 8.06
CA ARG A 115 -9.78 4.42 9.28
C ARG A 115 -9.87 2.90 9.23
N LYS A 116 -9.41 2.22 10.31
CA LYS A 116 -9.38 0.74 10.39
C LYS A 116 -8.74 0.09 9.14
N HIS A 117 -7.65 0.68 8.63
CA HIS A 117 -6.92 0.25 7.41
C HIS A 117 -7.70 0.40 6.09
N GLN A 118 -8.78 1.19 6.07
CA GLN A 118 -9.50 1.55 4.85
C GLN A 118 -9.19 3.00 4.48
N LYS A 119 -8.81 3.24 3.22
CA LYS A 119 -8.54 4.57 2.68
C LYS A 119 -9.83 5.40 2.64
N LEU A 120 -9.73 6.68 3.00
CA LEU A 120 -10.86 7.62 3.09
C LEU A 120 -10.64 8.91 2.30
N ILE A 121 -9.41 9.40 2.32
CA ILE A 121 -8.97 10.57 1.55
C ILE A 121 -7.67 10.18 0.86
N GLU A 122 -7.63 10.46 -0.44
CA GLU A 122 -6.50 10.17 -1.31
C GLU A 122 -6.13 11.43 -2.08
N GLU A 123 -4.84 11.71 -2.20
CA GLU A 123 -4.38 12.92 -2.88
C GLU A 123 -3.19 12.67 -3.80
N SER A 124 -3.09 13.45 -4.88
CA SER A 124 -1.94 13.45 -5.79
C SER A 124 -1.55 14.89 -6.16
N PRO A 125 -0.26 15.26 -6.10
CA PRO A 125 0.86 14.46 -5.57
C PRO A 125 0.79 14.27 -4.05
N SER A 126 1.67 13.43 -3.51
CA SER A 126 1.87 13.41 -2.06
C SER A 126 2.50 14.74 -1.59
N PRO A 127 1.96 15.40 -0.55
CA PRO A 127 2.46 16.68 -0.07
C PRO A 127 3.78 16.57 0.71
N VAL A 128 4.19 15.35 1.10
CA VAL A 128 5.39 15.13 1.91
C VAL A 128 6.63 14.80 1.08
N LEU A 129 6.48 14.53 -0.22
CA LEU A 129 7.58 14.11 -1.06
C LEU A 129 8.22 15.30 -1.78
N SER A 130 9.54 15.42 -1.63
CA SER A 130 10.35 16.27 -2.51
C SER A 130 10.34 15.72 -3.94
N GLU A 131 10.55 16.58 -4.93
CA GLU A 131 10.58 16.16 -6.33
C GLU A 131 11.65 15.10 -6.61
N LYS A 132 12.84 15.25 -6.00
CA LYS A 132 13.91 14.26 -6.09
C LYS A 132 13.48 12.90 -5.53
N THR A 133 12.81 12.88 -4.38
CA THR A 133 12.32 11.66 -3.74
C THR A 133 11.21 11.01 -4.57
N ARG A 134 10.31 11.82 -5.13
CA ARG A 134 9.24 11.39 -6.03
C ARG A 134 9.81 10.75 -7.29
N GLN A 135 10.73 11.41 -7.98
CA GLN A 135 11.30 10.87 -9.22
C GLN A 135 12.04 9.54 -8.97
N ASP A 136 12.82 9.45 -7.88
CA ASP A 136 13.50 8.21 -7.49
C ASP A 136 12.51 7.05 -7.24
N LEU A 137 11.38 7.33 -6.57
CA LEU A 137 10.31 6.35 -6.36
C LEU A 137 9.69 5.90 -7.69
N LEU A 138 9.32 6.84 -8.55
CA LEU A 138 8.64 6.58 -9.81
C LEU A 138 9.54 5.76 -10.77
N ASP A 139 10.80 6.17 -10.93
CA ASP A 139 11.77 5.49 -11.79
C ASP A 139 12.04 4.05 -11.32
N LYS A 140 12.23 3.85 -10.01
CA LYS A 140 12.43 2.51 -9.43
C LYS A 140 11.20 1.64 -9.63
N THR A 141 10.01 2.21 -9.49
CA THR A 141 8.76 1.47 -9.67
C THR A 141 8.57 1.03 -11.12
N VAL A 142 8.73 1.94 -12.08
CA VAL A 142 8.65 1.62 -13.52
C VAL A 142 9.68 0.55 -13.88
N LYS A 143 10.95 0.74 -13.47
CA LYS A 143 12.03 -0.23 -13.74
C LYS A 143 11.74 -1.61 -13.15
N MET A 144 11.12 -1.68 -11.97
CA MET A 144 10.73 -2.95 -11.36
C MET A 144 9.62 -3.61 -12.18
N VAL A 145 8.56 -2.88 -12.49
CA VAL A 145 7.38 -3.43 -13.20
C VAL A 145 7.73 -3.86 -14.63
N SER A 146 8.62 -3.15 -15.33
CA SER A 146 9.10 -3.55 -16.65
C SER A 146 9.84 -4.89 -16.65
N LYS A 147 10.42 -5.32 -15.53
CA LYS A 147 11.14 -6.60 -15.43
C LYS A 147 10.21 -7.80 -15.26
N ILE A 148 8.98 -7.58 -14.80
CA ILE A 148 8.01 -8.67 -14.55
C ILE A 148 7.03 -8.87 -15.71
N GLY A 149 7.14 -8.08 -16.79
CA GLY A 149 6.26 -8.19 -17.96
C GLY A 149 4.79 -7.91 -17.65
N TYR A 150 4.51 -7.02 -16.70
CA TYR A 150 3.15 -6.70 -16.28
C TYR A 150 2.35 -6.05 -17.42
N GLU A 151 1.06 -6.39 -17.51
CA GLU A 151 0.12 -5.85 -18.50
C GLU A 151 -1.14 -5.28 -17.81
N GLY A 152 -1.62 -4.14 -18.29
CA GLY A 152 -2.79 -3.43 -17.77
C GLY A 152 -2.45 -2.28 -16.80
N ALA A 153 -3.43 -1.88 -15.99
CA ALA A 153 -3.23 -0.92 -14.92
C ALA A 153 -3.05 -1.63 -13.58
N GLY A 154 -2.04 -1.21 -12.84
CA GLY A 154 -1.77 -1.71 -11.51
C GLY A 154 -1.14 -0.64 -10.65
N THR A 155 -1.15 -0.87 -9.35
CA THR A 155 -0.58 0.05 -8.38
C THR A 155 0.45 -0.66 -7.52
N VAL A 156 1.61 -0.03 -7.34
CA VAL A 156 2.64 -0.51 -6.41
C VAL A 156 2.54 0.32 -5.13
N GLU A 157 2.27 -0.34 -4.00
CA GLU A 157 2.07 0.31 -2.71
C GLU A 157 3.33 0.26 -1.85
N PHE A 158 3.59 1.36 -1.16
CA PHE A 158 4.76 1.57 -0.32
C PHE A 158 4.36 2.16 1.03
N MET A 159 5.07 1.70 2.05
CA MET A 159 5.17 2.41 3.31
C MET A 159 6.31 3.43 3.20
N TYR A 160 6.06 4.69 3.50
CA TYR A 160 7.08 5.74 3.54
C TYR A 160 7.31 6.20 4.98
N ASP A 161 8.56 6.09 5.44
CA ASP A 161 8.99 6.51 6.76
C ASP A 161 10.42 7.06 6.72
N ASN A 162 10.64 8.22 7.35
CA ASN A 162 11.96 8.85 7.49
C ASN A 162 12.80 8.88 6.19
N GLY A 163 12.17 9.27 5.08
CA GLY A 163 12.84 9.37 3.77
C GLY A 163 13.05 8.05 3.03
N LYS A 164 12.52 6.93 3.54
CA LYS A 164 12.68 5.59 2.95
C LYS A 164 11.33 5.01 2.58
N PHE A 165 11.29 4.38 1.40
CA PHE A 165 10.15 3.60 0.93
C PHE A 165 10.37 2.12 1.21
N PHE A 166 9.31 1.43 1.58
CA PHE A 166 9.27 -0.01 1.78
C PHE A 166 8.08 -0.59 1.03
N PHE A 167 8.34 -1.47 0.06
CA PHE A 167 7.31 -2.16 -0.70
C PHE A 167 6.35 -2.92 0.25
N LEU A 168 5.06 -2.70 0.05
CA LEU A 168 3.99 -3.40 0.75
C LEU A 168 3.41 -4.50 -0.12
N GLU A 169 2.79 -4.10 -1.22
CA GLU A 169 2.11 -4.98 -2.16
C GLU A 169 2.00 -4.33 -3.54
N MET A 170 1.51 -5.10 -4.50
CA MET A 170 1.11 -4.59 -5.80
C MET A 170 -0.34 -5.01 -6.04
N ASN A 171 -1.22 -4.04 -6.22
CA ASN A 171 -2.59 -4.27 -6.65
C ASN A 171 -2.59 -4.41 -8.17
N THR A 172 -2.74 -5.64 -8.68
CA THR A 172 -2.72 -5.95 -10.12
C THR A 172 -4.06 -5.68 -10.81
N ARG A 173 -4.69 -4.56 -10.46
CA ARG A 173 -6.00 -4.09 -10.92
C ARG A 173 -6.09 -2.59 -10.73
N ILE A 174 -7.12 -1.98 -11.33
CA ILE A 174 -7.49 -0.60 -11.02
C ILE A 174 -7.92 -0.47 -9.55
N GLN A 175 -7.71 0.72 -8.99
CA GLN A 175 -8.12 1.09 -7.63
C GLN A 175 -9.21 2.16 -7.66
N VAL A 176 -9.90 2.33 -6.52
CA VAL A 176 -11.01 3.28 -6.40
C VAL A 176 -10.51 4.70 -6.68
N GLU A 177 -9.35 5.03 -6.10
CA GLU A 177 -8.67 6.31 -6.13
C GLU A 177 -7.89 6.61 -7.42
N HIS A 178 -8.12 5.88 -8.52
CA HIS A 178 -7.53 6.23 -9.82
C HIS A 178 -7.92 7.63 -10.34
N PRO A 179 -9.11 8.21 -10.04
CA PRO A 179 -9.49 9.53 -10.56
C PRO A 179 -8.52 10.64 -10.18
N VAL A 180 -7.90 10.61 -9.00
CA VAL A 180 -6.91 11.66 -8.65
C VAL A 180 -5.69 11.63 -9.58
N SER A 181 -5.31 10.45 -10.09
CA SER A 181 -4.25 10.30 -11.08
C SER A 181 -4.69 10.72 -12.48
N GLU A 182 -5.94 10.43 -12.86
CA GLU A 182 -6.51 10.85 -14.15
C GLU A 182 -6.65 12.36 -14.25
N ILE A 183 -7.24 13.01 -13.25
CA ILE A 183 -7.45 14.46 -13.24
C ILE A 183 -6.10 15.18 -13.23
N ARG A 184 -5.13 14.69 -12.46
CA ARG A 184 -3.80 15.29 -12.39
C ARG A 184 -3.01 15.09 -13.67
N GLY A 185 -3.02 13.87 -14.24
CA GLY A 185 -2.18 13.47 -15.37
C GLY A 185 -2.83 13.65 -16.76
N GLY A 186 -4.14 13.90 -16.82
CA GLY A 186 -4.90 14.13 -18.05
C GLY A 186 -5.15 12.89 -18.91
N ILE A 187 -4.99 11.68 -18.37
CA ILE A 187 -5.18 10.41 -19.09
C ILE A 187 -6.28 9.60 -18.41
N ASP A 188 -7.19 9.08 -19.23
CA ASP A 188 -8.21 8.10 -18.83
C ASP A 188 -7.59 6.70 -18.77
N ILE A 189 -7.38 6.23 -17.54
CA ILE A 189 -6.72 4.97 -17.18
C ILE A 189 -7.59 3.79 -17.61
N VAL A 190 -8.91 3.85 -17.38
CA VAL A 190 -9.84 2.75 -17.73
C VAL A 190 -9.86 2.53 -19.23
N LYS A 191 -9.95 3.61 -20.01
CA LYS A 191 -9.91 3.56 -21.47
C LYS A 191 -8.56 3.03 -21.97
N GLU A 192 -7.46 3.40 -21.32
CA GLU A 192 -6.15 2.89 -21.70
C GLU A 192 -6.01 1.39 -21.39
N GLN A 193 -6.54 0.89 -20.28
CA GLN A 193 -6.61 -0.54 -20.01
C GLN A 193 -7.33 -1.31 -21.11
N ILE A 194 -8.49 -0.81 -21.55
CA ILE A 194 -9.27 -1.43 -22.64
C ILE A 194 -8.47 -1.44 -23.95
N LYS A 195 -7.76 -0.35 -24.27
CA LYS A 195 -6.90 -0.29 -25.46
C LYS A 195 -5.73 -1.27 -25.38
N ILE A 196 -5.05 -1.36 -24.23
CA ILE A 196 -3.95 -2.31 -24.03
C ILE A 196 -4.46 -3.73 -24.24
N ALA A 197 -5.57 -4.10 -23.59
CA ALA A 197 -6.16 -5.43 -23.75
C ALA A 197 -6.61 -5.73 -25.20
N SER A 198 -7.13 -4.72 -25.92
CA SER A 198 -7.59 -4.89 -27.30
C SER A 198 -6.45 -4.94 -28.33
N LYS A 199 -5.38 -4.16 -28.13
CA LYS A 199 -4.31 -3.96 -29.12
C LYS A 199 -2.99 -4.65 -28.75
N GLY A 200 -2.87 -5.15 -27.53
CA GLY A 200 -1.63 -5.70 -26.95
C GLY A 200 -0.50 -4.69 -26.84
N LYS A 201 -0.81 -3.38 -26.89
CA LYS A 201 0.16 -2.29 -26.77
C LYS A 201 -0.47 -0.97 -26.33
N THR A 202 0.30 -0.15 -25.63
CA THR A 202 0.00 1.27 -25.44
C THR A 202 0.76 2.12 -26.47
N SER A 203 0.17 3.23 -26.89
CA SER A 203 0.88 4.26 -27.67
C SER A 203 1.45 5.37 -26.79
N LEU A 204 1.12 5.37 -25.50
CA LEU A 204 1.54 6.39 -24.56
C LEU A 204 3.03 6.24 -24.24
N LYS A 205 3.68 7.38 -24.07
CA LYS A 205 5.02 7.54 -23.53
C LYS A 205 4.94 8.32 -22.23
N GLN A 206 5.97 8.20 -21.38
CA GLN A 206 6.02 8.97 -20.12
C GLN A 206 5.93 10.48 -20.35
N SER A 207 6.45 10.97 -21.49
CA SER A 207 6.38 12.37 -21.93
C SER A 207 4.98 12.87 -22.27
N ASP A 208 4.02 11.97 -22.50
CA ASP A 208 2.65 12.35 -22.86
C ASP A 208 1.82 12.72 -21.62
N ILE A 209 2.35 12.42 -20.42
CA ILE A 209 1.67 12.67 -19.15
C ILE A 209 2.14 14.02 -18.61
N THR A 210 1.20 14.96 -18.49
CA THR A 210 1.48 16.29 -17.94
C THR A 210 0.75 16.45 -16.61
N PHE A 211 1.48 16.43 -15.51
CA PHE A 211 0.92 16.60 -14.18
C PHE A 211 0.58 18.07 -13.90
N ARG A 212 -0.66 18.35 -13.48
CA ARG A 212 -1.09 19.71 -13.12
C ARG A 212 -1.79 19.74 -11.77
N GLY A 213 -1.41 20.71 -10.94
CA GLY A 213 -2.06 21.01 -9.67
C GLY A 213 -1.96 19.87 -8.65
N HIS A 214 -2.92 19.92 -7.71
CA HIS A 214 -3.11 18.97 -6.63
C HIS A 214 -4.56 18.53 -6.64
N VAL A 215 -4.80 17.22 -6.57
CA VAL A 215 -6.14 16.64 -6.66
C VAL A 215 -6.38 15.81 -5.41
N ILE A 216 -7.56 15.96 -4.83
CA ILE A 216 -7.99 15.24 -3.63
C ILE A 216 -9.30 14.52 -3.96
N GLU A 217 -9.39 13.25 -3.57
CA GLU A 217 -10.61 12.46 -3.56
C GLU A 217 -11.04 12.24 -2.10
N CYS A 218 -12.35 12.34 -1.87
CA CYS A 218 -12.97 12.07 -0.58
C CYS A 218 -14.07 11.03 -0.77
N ARG A 219 -14.01 9.93 -0.01
CA ARG A 219 -15.04 8.89 -0.06
C ARG A 219 -16.26 9.28 0.78
N ILE A 220 -17.41 9.42 0.14
CA ILE A 220 -18.70 9.64 0.81
C ILE A 220 -19.35 8.29 1.06
N ASN A 221 -19.25 7.81 2.29
CA ASN A 221 -19.81 6.52 2.70
C ASN A 221 -21.13 6.70 3.46
N ALA A 222 -22.04 5.74 3.32
CA ALA A 222 -23.23 5.64 4.15
C ALA A 222 -22.87 5.07 5.54
N GLU A 223 -22.21 5.88 6.36
CA GLU A 223 -21.75 5.55 7.71
C GLU A 223 -22.08 6.71 8.66
N ASP A 224 -22.44 6.41 9.91
CA ASP A 224 -22.78 7.41 10.92
C ASP A 224 -21.58 7.72 11.85
N PRO A 225 -20.91 8.88 11.70
CA PRO A 225 -19.77 9.24 12.54
C PRO A 225 -20.11 9.36 14.04
N SER A 226 -21.36 9.73 14.37
CA SER A 226 -21.81 9.89 15.75
C SER A 226 -22.00 8.55 16.47
N ASN A 227 -22.24 7.49 15.69
CA ASN A 227 -22.41 6.13 16.17
C ASN A 227 -21.24 5.22 15.74
N ASN A 228 -20.00 5.69 15.97
CA ASN A 228 -18.75 4.94 15.72
C ASN A 228 -18.62 4.41 14.28
N PHE A 229 -19.10 5.18 13.30
CA PHE A 229 -19.10 4.85 11.87
C PHE A 229 -19.78 3.52 11.56
N GLN A 230 -20.88 3.21 12.25
CA GLN A 230 -21.73 2.09 11.86
C GLN A 230 -22.31 2.31 10.45
N PRO A 231 -22.40 1.27 9.61
CA PRO A 231 -23.09 1.36 8.34
C PRO A 231 -24.53 1.89 8.52
N SER A 232 -24.92 2.83 7.68
CA SER A 232 -26.23 3.49 7.71
C SER A 232 -26.98 3.24 6.39
N PRO A 233 -27.41 1.99 6.11
CA PRO A 233 -28.19 1.70 4.92
C PRO A 233 -29.58 2.31 5.03
N GLY A 234 -30.11 2.81 3.92
CA GLY A 234 -31.43 3.42 3.87
C GLY A 234 -31.76 3.95 2.48
N THR A 235 -32.92 4.58 2.35
CA THR A 235 -33.35 5.21 1.10
C THR A 235 -32.81 6.64 1.04
N ILE A 236 -32.08 6.97 -0.03
CA ILE A 236 -31.69 8.34 -0.33
C ILE A 236 -32.93 9.09 -0.80
N SER A 237 -33.47 10.00 0.03
CA SER A 237 -34.65 10.80 -0.31
C SER A 237 -34.30 12.03 -1.16
N VAL A 238 -33.11 12.59 -0.96
CA VAL A 238 -32.60 13.75 -1.71
C VAL A 238 -31.12 13.52 -2.02
N CYS A 239 -30.73 13.76 -3.26
CA CYS A 239 -29.34 13.78 -3.71
C CYS A 239 -29.12 15.01 -4.57
N HIS A 240 -28.39 16.00 -4.04
CA HIS A 240 -28.01 17.20 -4.78
C HIS A 240 -26.49 17.21 -4.93
N GLN A 241 -26.03 16.94 -6.14
CA GLN A 241 -24.59 16.92 -6.42
C GLN A 241 -24.05 18.35 -6.50
N PRO A 242 -22.90 18.65 -5.89
CA PRO A 242 -22.27 19.95 -6.05
C PRO A 242 -21.88 20.17 -7.52
N SER A 243 -21.90 21.42 -7.95
CA SER A 243 -21.32 21.87 -9.22
C SER A 243 -20.32 23.00 -8.95
N GLY A 244 -19.40 23.21 -9.89
CA GLY A 244 -18.39 24.27 -9.87
C GLY A 244 -18.50 25.14 -11.10
#